data_AF-A0A958H5Y2-F1
#
_entry.id   AF-A0A958H5Y2-F1
#
_cell.length_a   1.000
_cell.length_b   1.000
_cell.length_c   1.000
_cell.angle_alpha   90.00
_cell.angle_beta   90.00
_cell.angle_gamma   90.00
#
_symmetry.space_group_name_H-M   'P 1'
#
loop_
_entity.id
_entity.type
_entity.pdbx_description
1 polymer ?
#
loop_
_entity_poly.entity_id
_entity_poly.type
_entity_poly.pdbx_seq_one_letter_code
_entity_poly.pdbx_strand_id
1 'polypeptide(L)'
;RLASDDPRVRAKLDQIREYVATGRAPDISLDRMARFGVVVDDWMVESNLQASAIQCWTSMEEYFGVVPCTLMSIMSNNLMSSACETDVAGTVAMQALALASGRPSALVDWNNNYGDDPDKGVVFHCSNLPKSVFKAESLISEDIPLMKDHDILSNTVPREQTWGTIHGRVQAEPFTYLRISTDDYKGAITGYVGEGALTDDPLMTFGGYGVVQVPNYQKLLAYICENGYEHHVSINLSKTAAAVQEALGKYMGWEMYHHR
;
A
#
# COMPACT_ATOMS: atom_id res chain seq x y z
N ARG A 1 -9.54 23.32 -15.83
CA ARG A 1 -8.14 22.87 -15.63
C ARG A 1 -7.47 23.88 -14.71
N LEU A 2 -6.83 23.43 -13.63
CA LEU A 2 -6.06 24.32 -12.74
C LEU A 2 -4.91 24.97 -13.52
N ALA A 3 -4.32 26.05 -13.01
CA ALA A 3 -3.08 26.63 -13.54
C ALA A 3 -1.90 26.27 -12.61
N SER A 4 -0.65 26.31 -13.10
CA SER A 4 0.53 25.92 -12.29
C SER A 4 0.78 26.89 -11.14
N ASP A 5 0.38 28.14 -11.31
CA ASP A 5 0.50 29.21 -10.34
C ASP A 5 -0.68 29.30 -9.37
N ASP A 6 -1.71 28.44 -9.54
CA ASP A 6 -2.81 28.31 -8.59
C ASP A 6 -2.23 28.04 -7.19
N PRO A 7 -2.57 28.85 -6.16
CA PRO A 7 -2.04 28.67 -4.81
C PRO A 7 -2.25 27.27 -4.24
N ARG A 8 -3.34 26.58 -4.62
CA ARG A 8 -3.62 25.20 -4.17
C ARG A 8 -2.66 24.19 -4.78
N VAL A 9 -2.29 24.39 -6.05
CA VAL A 9 -1.30 23.54 -6.74
C VAL A 9 0.08 23.71 -6.13
N ARG A 10 0.48 24.95 -5.82
CA ARG A 10 1.74 25.23 -5.12
C ARG A 10 1.77 24.59 -3.73
N ALA A 11 0.70 24.74 -2.95
CA ALA A 11 0.61 24.11 -1.63
C ALA A 11 0.68 22.58 -1.69
N LYS A 12 0.02 21.95 -2.67
CA LYS A 12 0.11 20.51 -2.89
C LYS A 12 1.51 20.07 -3.31
N LEU A 13 2.18 20.83 -4.17
CA LEU A 13 3.56 20.55 -4.58
C LEU A 13 4.53 20.63 -3.39
N ASP A 14 4.38 21.64 -2.53
CA ASP A 14 5.17 21.78 -1.31
C ASP A 14 4.93 20.59 -0.36
N GLN A 15 3.67 20.18 -0.17
CA GLN A 15 3.32 18.98 0.60
C GLN A 15 4.02 17.72 0.05
N ILE A 16 4.02 17.51 -1.27
CA ILE A 16 4.69 16.35 -1.90
C ILE A 16 6.19 16.37 -1.59
N ARG A 17 6.84 17.53 -1.71
CA ARG A 17 8.29 17.70 -1.48
C ARG A 17 8.69 17.55 -0.02
N GLU A 18 7.84 18.00 0.90
CA GLU A 18 8.02 17.80 2.34
C GLU A 18 7.78 16.34 2.74
N TYR A 19 6.82 15.69 2.07
CA TYR A 19 6.45 14.32 2.38
C TYR A 19 7.56 13.33 2.01
N VAL A 20 8.11 13.36 0.80
CA VAL A 20 9.17 12.43 0.39
C VAL A 20 10.20 13.12 -0.49
N ALA A 21 11.47 12.68 -0.41
CA ALA A 21 12.49 13.17 -1.33
C ALA A 21 12.07 12.86 -2.78
N THR A 22 12.01 13.89 -3.63
CA THR A 22 11.56 13.76 -5.02
C THR A 22 12.67 13.34 -5.99
N GLY A 23 13.91 13.25 -5.51
CA GLY A 23 15.06 12.76 -6.28
C GLY A 23 15.23 13.49 -7.61
N ARG A 24 15.14 12.73 -8.71
CA ARG A 24 15.28 13.22 -10.10
C ARG A 24 13.94 13.39 -10.82
N ALA A 25 12.82 13.44 -10.09
CA ALA A 25 11.51 13.64 -10.68
C ALA A 25 11.49 14.95 -11.49
N PRO A 26 11.06 14.94 -12.77
CA PRO A 26 10.91 16.15 -13.57
C PRO A 26 9.88 17.11 -12.95
N ASP A 27 10.14 18.42 -13.01
CA ASP A 27 9.21 19.43 -12.48
C ASP A 27 7.82 19.33 -13.12
N ILE A 28 7.75 18.98 -14.40
CA ILE A 28 6.48 18.78 -15.11
C ILE A 28 5.68 17.60 -14.53
N SER A 29 6.34 16.51 -14.11
CA SER A 29 5.69 15.36 -13.50
C SER A 29 5.17 15.71 -12.11
N LEU A 30 5.95 16.48 -11.33
CA LEU A 30 5.53 16.98 -10.02
C LEU A 30 4.36 17.96 -10.12
N ASP A 31 4.36 18.88 -11.10
CA ASP A 31 3.26 19.81 -11.37
C ASP A 31 1.96 19.07 -11.74
N ARG A 32 2.04 18.06 -12.64
CA ARG A 32 0.90 17.20 -12.99
C ARG A 32 0.35 16.46 -11.78
N MET A 33 1.23 15.88 -10.98
CA MET A 33 0.85 15.20 -9.74
C MET A 33 0.16 16.15 -8.76
N ALA A 34 0.71 17.35 -8.56
CA ALA A 34 0.12 18.32 -7.65
C ALA A 34 -1.28 18.76 -8.10
N ARG A 35 -1.47 19.00 -9.41
CA ARG A 35 -2.79 19.34 -9.97
C ARG A 35 -3.78 18.19 -9.80
N PHE A 36 -3.36 16.95 -10.06
CA PHE A 36 -4.19 15.77 -9.84
C PHE A 36 -4.54 15.62 -8.36
N GLY A 37 -3.57 15.81 -7.47
CA GLY A 37 -3.77 15.76 -6.01
C GLY A 37 -4.78 16.78 -5.49
N VAL A 38 -4.77 18.02 -5.99
CA VAL A 38 -5.81 19.01 -5.62
C VAL A 38 -7.20 18.52 -6.01
N VAL A 39 -7.36 17.95 -7.20
CA VAL A 39 -8.66 17.44 -7.67
C VAL A 39 -9.12 16.22 -6.87
N VAL A 40 -8.19 15.32 -6.53
CA VAL A 40 -8.50 14.14 -5.71
C VAL A 40 -8.90 14.56 -4.29
N ASP A 41 -8.18 15.50 -3.68
CA ASP A 41 -8.52 16.02 -2.36
C ASP A 41 -9.92 16.66 -2.35
N ASP A 42 -10.20 17.54 -3.31
CA ASP A 42 -11.51 18.20 -3.46
C ASP A 42 -12.62 17.13 -3.62
N TRP A 43 -12.39 16.12 -4.48
CA TRP A 43 -13.35 15.02 -4.71
C TRP A 43 -13.61 14.18 -3.45
N MET A 44 -12.57 13.82 -2.70
CA MET A 44 -12.68 13.06 -1.45
C MET A 44 -13.53 13.82 -0.42
N VAL A 45 -13.32 15.13 -0.29
CA VAL A 45 -14.07 16.00 0.63
C VAL A 45 -15.52 16.18 0.17
N GLU A 46 -15.74 16.57 -1.08
CA GLU A 46 -17.07 16.83 -1.65
C GLU A 46 -17.95 15.58 -1.62
N SER A 47 -17.35 14.40 -1.80
CA SER A 47 -18.06 13.10 -1.78
C SER A 47 -18.15 12.47 -0.39
N ASN A 48 -17.57 13.11 0.64
CA ASN A 48 -17.49 12.59 2.01
C ASN A 48 -16.91 11.16 2.09
N LEU A 49 -15.81 10.92 1.37
CA LEU A 49 -15.12 9.63 1.31
C LEU A 49 -14.03 9.55 2.39
N GLN A 50 -13.79 8.34 2.92
CA GLN A 50 -12.79 8.10 3.99
C GLN A 50 -11.66 7.16 3.56
N ALA A 51 -11.78 6.56 2.38
CA ALA A 51 -10.81 5.63 1.79
C ALA A 51 -11.03 5.57 0.28
N SER A 52 -10.03 5.09 -0.48
CA SER A 52 -10.11 4.97 -1.93
C SER A 52 -9.45 3.71 -2.46
N ALA A 53 -9.95 3.19 -3.58
CA ALA A 53 -9.26 2.18 -4.38
C ALA A 53 -9.09 2.76 -5.79
N ILE A 54 -7.86 2.93 -6.25
CA ILE A 54 -7.58 3.64 -7.51
C ILE A 54 -6.99 2.66 -8.52
N GLN A 55 -7.55 2.67 -9.74
CA GLN A 55 -6.94 2.02 -10.89
C GLN A 55 -5.68 2.80 -11.29
N CYS A 56 -4.54 2.40 -10.73
CA CYS A 56 -3.24 3.05 -10.87
C CYS A 56 -2.42 2.56 -12.09
N TRP A 57 -3.07 1.85 -13.01
CA TRP A 57 -2.46 1.34 -14.26
C TRP A 57 -2.62 2.36 -15.40
N THR A 58 -2.11 2.00 -16.59
CA THR A 58 -1.83 2.82 -17.79
C THR A 58 -2.80 3.95 -18.13
N SER A 59 -4.09 3.83 -17.78
CA SER A 59 -5.07 4.89 -17.98
C SER A 59 -4.65 6.21 -17.34
N MET A 60 -4.07 6.18 -16.15
CA MET A 60 -3.64 7.41 -15.48
C MET A 60 -2.50 8.12 -16.19
N GLU A 61 -1.53 7.34 -16.68
CA GLU A 61 -0.37 7.84 -17.39
C GLU A 61 -0.76 8.35 -18.78
N GLU A 62 -1.64 7.64 -19.49
CA GLU A 62 -2.11 8.03 -20.82
C GLU A 62 -2.95 9.32 -20.80
N TYR A 63 -3.84 9.49 -19.82
CA TYR A 63 -4.75 10.64 -19.75
C TYR A 63 -4.19 11.83 -18.97
N PHE A 64 -3.43 11.58 -17.90
CA PHE A 64 -2.95 12.62 -16.98
C PHE A 64 -1.43 12.73 -16.91
N GLY A 65 -0.69 11.74 -17.43
CA GLY A 65 0.77 11.76 -17.48
C GLY A 65 1.43 11.63 -16.12
N VAL A 66 0.80 10.90 -15.18
CA VAL A 66 1.29 10.72 -13.81
C VAL A 66 0.74 9.45 -13.16
N VAL A 67 1.55 8.79 -12.32
CA VAL A 67 1.09 7.73 -11.40
C VAL A 67 0.60 8.35 -10.08
N PRO A 68 -0.48 7.84 -9.45
CA PRO A 68 -1.08 8.44 -8.25
C PRO A 68 -0.35 8.09 -6.94
N CYS A 69 0.68 7.23 -6.99
CA CYS A 69 1.17 6.48 -5.83
C CYS A 69 1.60 7.36 -4.63
N THR A 70 2.27 8.49 -4.86
CA THR A 70 2.67 9.39 -3.75
C THR A 70 1.47 10.05 -3.08
N LEU A 71 0.43 10.42 -3.83
CA LEU A 71 -0.79 11.00 -3.26
C LEU A 71 -1.55 9.97 -2.43
N MET A 72 -1.66 8.74 -2.94
CA MET A 72 -2.24 7.61 -2.23
C MET A 72 -1.47 7.25 -0.95
N SER A 73 -0.14 7.38 -1.00
CA SER A 73 0.72 7.23 0.16
C SER A 73 0.43 8.31 1.21
N ILE A 74 0.33 9.59 0.82
CA ILE A 74 -0.04 10.71 1.71
C ILE A 74 -1.41 10.46 2.36
N MET A 75 -2.41 10.02 1.59
CA MET A 75 -3.74 9.68 2.13
C MET A 75 -3.65 8.58 3.18
N SER A 76 -3.00 7.46 2.85
CA SER A 76 -2.87 6.31 3.76
C SER A 76 -2.09 6.70 5.02
N ASN A 77 -1.06 7.53 4.89
CA ASN A 77 -0.28 8.04 6.01
C ASN A 77 -1.10 8.94 6.94
N ASN A 78 -2.18 9.55 6.43
CA ASN A 78 -3.16 10.33 7.18
C ASN A 78 -4.39 9.50 7.61
N LEU A 79 -4.26 8.17 7.68
CA LEU A 79 -5.32 7.22 8.08
C LEU A 79 -6.54 7.16 7.13
N MET A 80 -6.39 7.65 5.90
CA MET A 80 -7.35 7.45 4.81
C MET A 80 -6.81 6.40 3.85
N SER A 81 -7.15 5.14 4.08
CA SER A 81 -6.56 4.03 3.32
C SER A 81 -6.79 4.19 1.81
N SER A 82 -5.72 4.07 1.01
CA SER A 82 -5.81 4.14 -0.44
C SER A 82 -5.11 2.96 -1.12
N ALA A 83 -5.86 1.98 -1.62
CA ALA A 83 -5.30 0.81 -2.31
C ALA A 83 -5.08 1.06 -3.82
N CYS A 84 -4.06 0.40 -4.37
CA CYS A 84 -3.83 0.34 -5.81
C CYS A 84 -4.74 -0.68 -6.50
N GLU A 85 -4.69 -0.71 -7.82
CA GLU A 85 -5.34 -1.70 -8.69
C GLU A 85 -6.86 -1.84 -8.53
N THR A 86 -7.53 -0.83 -7.95
CA THR A 86 -8.96 -0.90 -7.63
C THR A 86 -9.30 -2.01 -6.62
N ASP A 87 -8.36 -2.39 -5.76
CA ASP A 87 -8.59 -3.42 -4.75
C ASP A 87 -9.46 -2.88 -3.59
N VAL A 88 -10.78 -2.93 -3.79
CA VAL A 88 -11.76 -2.46 -2.81
C VAL A 88 -11.73 -3.31 -1.54
N ALA A 89 -11.61 -4.63 -1.66
CA ALA A 89 -11.57 -5.53 -0.51
C ALA A 89 -10.27 -5.32 0.30
N GLY A 90 -9.14 -5.15 -0.38
CA GLY A 90 -7.88 -4.70 0.21
C GLY A 90 -8.00 -3.34 0.90
N THR A 91 -8.70 -2.37 0.30
CA THR A 91 -8.94 -1.06 0.93
C THR A 91 -9.72 -1.18 2.24
N VAL A 92 -10.76 -2.00 2.27
CA VAL A 92 -11.54 -2.27 3.50
C VAL A 92 -10.66 -2.92 4.56
N ALA A 93 -9.79 -3.86 4.16
CA ALA A 93 -8.84 -4.50 5.08
C ALA A 93 -7.82 -3.50 5.64
N MET A 94 -7.23 -2.64 4.80
CA MET A 94 -6.36 -1.54 5.22
C MET A 94 -7.06 -0.64 6.25
N GLN A 95 -8.31 -0.26 5.98
CA GLN A 95 -9.07 0.65 6.85
C GLN A 95 -9.45 -0.01 8.17
N ALA A 96 -9.85 -1.29 8.17
CA ALA A 96 -10.14 -2.04 9.37
C ALA A 96 -8.91 -2.11 10.30
N LEU A 97 -7.73 -2.39 9.73
CA LEU A 97 -6.47 -2.38 10.47
C LEU A 97 -6.12 -0.98 10.99
N ALA A 98 -6.30 0.06 10.18
CA ALA A 98 -5.98 1.43 10.58
C ALA A 98 -6.89 1.92 11.72
N LEU A 99 -8.17 1.57 11.68
CA LEU A 99 -9.13 1.87 12.75
C LEU A 99 -8.81 1.10 14.04
N ALA A 100 -8.36 -0.16 13.93
CA ALA A 100 -8.01 -0.97 15.10
C ALA A 100 -6.73 -0.47 15.81
N SER A 101 -5.75 0.04 15.06
CA SER A 101 -4.44 0.41 15.61
C SER A 101 -4.21 1.92 15.76
N GLY A 102 -4.98 2.75 15.07
CA GLY A 102 -4.70 4.19 14.92
C GLY A 102 -3.44 4.49 14.11
N ARG A 103 -2.92 3.51 13.35
CA ARG A 103 -1.69 3.62 12.54
C ARG A 103 -1.99 3.39 11.05
N PRO A 104 -1.22 3.99 10.13
CA PRO A 104 -1.35 3.74 8.69
C PRO A 104 -1.17 2.26 8.32
N SER A 105 -2.02 1.80 7.40
CA SER A 105 -1.94 0.47 6.79
C SER A 105 -1.37 0.56 5.38
N ALA A 106 -0.77 -0.52 4.91
CA ALA A 106 -0.22 -0.65 3.57
C ALA A 106 -0.83 -1.86 2.86
N LEU A 107 -0.91 -1.84 1.53
CA LEU A 107 -1.27 -3.01 0.72
C LEU A 107 -0.01 -3.56 0.07
N VAL A 108 0.27 -4.84 0.26
CA VAL A 108 1.44 -5.53 -0.26
C VAL A 108 1.06 -6.88 -0.85
N ASP A 109 1.99 -7.49 -1.57
CA ASP A 109 1.84 -8.78 -2.21
C ASP A 109 2.56 -9.83 -1.38
N TRP A 110 1.94 -10.99 -1.16
CA TRP A 110 2.69 -12.20 -0.85
C TRP A 110 3.48 -12.62 -2.10
N ASN A 111 4.76 -12.27 -2.17
CA ASN A 111 5.50 -12.35 -3.42
C ASN A 111 6.33 -13.64 -3.58
N ASN A 112 7.44 -13.78 -2.84
CA ASN A 112 8.34 -14.93 -2.96
C ASN A 112 8.69 -15.51 -1.58
N ASN A 113 9.11 -16.78 -1.53
CA ASN A 113 9.78 -17.32 -0.35
C ASN A 113 11.13 -16.63 -0.15
N TYR A 114 11.59 -16.52 1.10
CA TYR A 114 12.88 -15.91 1.40
C TYR A 114 13.93 -16.96 1.80
N GLY A 115 14.79 -17.30 0.84
CA GLY A 115 15.80 -18.34 1.02
C GLY A 115 15.17 -19.71 1.30
N ASP A 116 15.77 -20.46 2.22
CA ASP A 116 15.34 -21.81 2.60
C ASP A 116 14.49 -21.84 3.90
N ASP A 117 14.21 -20.67 4.50
CA ASP A 117 13.43 -20.60 5.74
C ASP A 117 11.93 -20.73 5.41
N PRO A 118 11.25 -21.80 5.87
CA PRO A 118 9.86 -22.06 5.52
C PRO A 118 8.90 -21.02 6.10
N ASP A 119 9.30 -20.28 7.13
CA ASP A 119 8.48 -19.27 7.79
C ASP A 119 8.76 -17.85 7.31
N LYS A 120 9.65 -17.68 6.32
CA LYS A 120 9.96 -16.36 5.75
C LYS A 120 9.51 -16.18 4.31
N GLY A 121 9.06 -14.96 4.03
CA GLY A 121 8.63 -14.53 2.71
C GLY A 121 9.05 -13.10 2.41
N VAL A 122 8.94 -12.72 1.15
CA VAL A 122 9.10 -11.36 0.68
C VAL A 122 7.72 -10.75 0.49
N VAL A 123 7.53 -9.57 1.05
CA VAL A 123 6.43 -8.68 0.69
C VAL A 123 6.93 -7.61 -0.26
N PHE A 124 6.09 -7.27 -1.24
CA PHE A 124 6.42 -6.31 -2.29
C PHE A 124 5.16 -5.54 -2.71
N HIS A 125 5.32 -4.32 -3.19
CA HIS A 125 4.33 -3.67 -4.06
C HIS A 125 5.07 -2.67 -4.95
N CYS A 126 4.49 -2.30 -6.11
CA CYS A 126 5.00 -1.19 -6.94
C CYS A 126 5.07 0.16 -6.20
N SER A 127 4.45 0.19 -5.01
CA SER A 127 4.64 1.13 -3.91
C SER A 127 3.91 2.47 -3.98
N ASN A 128 2.71 2.44 -3.43
CA ASN A 128 1.98 3.58 -2.88
C ASN A 128 1.93 3.52 -1.33
N LEU A 129 2.83 2.76 -0.69
CA LEU A 129 2.76 2.51 0.76
C LEU A 129 2.92 3.82 1.55
N PRO A 130 2.24 4.00 2.69
CA PRO A 130 2.39 5.19 3.54
C PRO A 130 3.83 5.33 4.04
N LYS A 131 4.37 6.55 4.04
CA LYS A 131 5.78 6.82 4.38
C LYS A 131 6.18 6.25 5.74
N SER A 132 5.26 6.29 6.71
CA SER A 132 5.46 5.83 8.07
C SER A 132 5.80 4.33 8.20
N VAL A 133 5.62 3.51 7.17
CA VAL A 133 5.97 2.08 7.21
C VAL A 133 7.40 1.81 6.76
N PHE A 134 8.04 2.75 6.07
CA PHE A 134 9.41 2.60 5.62
C PHE A 134 10.43 2.90 6.72
N LYS A 135 11.65 2.38 6.55
CA LYS A 135 12.80 2.78 7.35
C LYS A 135 13.08 4.27 7.15
N ALA A 136 13.13 5.03 8.24
CA ALA A 136 13.50 6.44 8.20
C ALA A 136 15.00 6.64 7.94
N GLU A 137 15.84 5.71 8.40
CA GLU A 137 17.30 5.78 8.31
C GLU A 137 17.87 4.40 7.93
N SER A 138 18.87 4.39 7.04
CA SER A 138 19.62 3.20 6.67
C SER A 138 21.00 3.59 6.14
N LEU A 139 21.98 2.69 6.28
CA LEU A 139 23.28 2.82 5.63
C LEU A 139 23.21 2.47 4.13
N ILE A 140 22.13 1.81 3.71
CA ILE A 140 21.84 1.45 2.32
C ILE A 140 20.85 2.49 1.79
N SER A 141 21.26 3.28 0.81
CA SER A 141 20.46 4.39 0.28
C SER A 141 19.11 3.95 -0.29
N GLU A 142 19.04 2.75 -0.85
CA GLU A 142 17.88 2.14 -1.50
C GLU A 142 16.78 1.77 -0.49
N ASP A 143 17.15 1.56 0.78
CA ASP A 143 16.20 1.25 1.85
C ASP A 143 15.42 2.49 2.32
N ILE A 144 15.94 3.70 2.08
CA ILE A 144 15.32 4.97 2.50
C ILE A 144 14.24 5.36 1.49
N PRO A 145 13.04 5.77 1.93
CA PRO A 145 11.94 6.13 1.04
C PRO A 145 12.33 7.29 0.10
N LEU A 146 12.27 7.03 -1.21
CA LEU A 146 12.61 7.96 -2.28
C LEU A 146 11.61 7.85 -3.42
N MET A 147 11.13 8.99 -3.94
CA MET A 147 10.30 8.99 -5.13
C MET A 147 11.09 8.50 -6.35
N LYS A 148 10.51 7.57 -7.10
CA LYS A 148 11.06 7.09 -8.38
C LYS A 148 9.98 7.05 -9.45
N ASP A 149 10.41 6.75 -10.66
CA ASP A 149 9.53 6.31 -11.72
C ASP A 149 9.09 4.86 -11.50
N HIS A 150 7.89 4.53 -11.96
CA HIS A 150 7.32 3.21 -11.82
C HIS A 150 8.07 2.20 -12.71
N ASP A 151 8.83 1.28 -12.12
CA ASP A 151 9.75 0.36 -12.83
C ASP A 151 9.03 -0.53 -13.85
N ILE A 152 7.79 -0.92 -13.60
CA ILE A 152 7.01 -1.75 -14.53
C ILE A 152 6.40 -0.91 -15.66
N LEU A 153 5.61 0.11 -15.31
CA LEU A 153 4.92 0.97 -16.28
C LEU A 153 5.87 1.73 -17.20
N SER A 154 7.08 2.08 -16.76
CA SER A 154 8.08 2.77 -17.60
C SER A 154 8.54 1.94 -18.81
N ASN A 155 8.24 0.63 -18.83
CA ASN A 155 8.45 -0.24 -19.99
C ASN A 155 7.30 -0.19 -21.01
N THR A 156 6.17 0.42 -20.65
CA THR A 156 4.93 0.44 -21.45
C THR A 156 4.51 1.84 -21.90
N VAL A 157 4.76 2.86 -21.08
CA VAL A 157 4.44 4.26 -21.34
C VAL A 157 5.69 5.13 -21.12
N PRO A 158 5.76 6.36 -21.67
CA PRO A 158 6.94 7.21 -21.53
C PRO A 158 7.36 7.40 -20.06
N ARG A 159 8.65 7.17 -19.75
CA ARG A 159 9.19 7.23 -18.38
C ARG A 159 8.91 8.54 -17.64
N GLU A 160 8.82 9.66 -18.36
CA GLU A 160 8.48 10.97 -17.75
C GLU A 160 7.06 10.99 -17.14
N GLN A 161 6.17 10.10 -17.60
CA GLN A 161 4.78 10.00 -17.15
C GLN A 161 4.60 9.03 -15.97
N THR A 162 5.65 8.31 -15.56
CA THR A 162 5.55 7.24 -14.56
C THR A 162 6.15 7.62 -13.21
N TRP A 163 6.53 8.89 -13.02
CA TRP A 163 7.08 9.39 -11.76
C TRP A 163 6.03 9.52 -10.65
N GLY A 164 6.33 8.95 -9.49
CA GLY A 164 5.50 9.10 -8.28
C GLY A 164 5.38 7.89 -7.37
N THR A 165 6.02 6.77 -7.69
CA THR A 165 6.15 5.64 -6.74
C THR A 165 7.11 6.01 -5.61
N ILE A 166 6.92 5.43 -4.42
CA ILE A 166 7.83 5.63 -3.28
C ILE A 166 8.59 4.34 -3.04
N HIS A 167 9.86 4.28 -3.47
CA HIS A 167 10.66 3.08 -3.29
C HIS A 167 11.34 3.14 -1.93
N GLY A 168 11.41 2.01 -1.24
CA GLY A 168 12.05 1.92 0.04
C GLY A 168 11.76 0.60 0.73
N ARG A 169 12.48 0.37 1.82
CA ARG A 169 12.34 -0.83 2.61
C ARG A 169 11.41 -0.61 3.78
N VAL A 170 10.44 -1.49 3.96
CA VAL A 170 9.56 -1.50 5.13
C VAL A 170 10.39 -1.78 6.39
N GLN A 171 10.15 -1.03 7.47
CA GLN A 171 10.89 -1.17 8.70
C GLN A 171 10.61 -2.50 9.42
N ALA A 172 11.60 -3.00 10.14
CA ALA A 172 11.44 -4.19 10.97
C ALA A 172 10.59 -3.86 12.19
N GLU A 173 9.44 -4.50 12.30
CA GLU A 173 8.45 -4.27 13.36
C GLU A 173 7.48 -5.46 13.38
N PRO A 174 6.89 -5.82 14.52
CA PRO A 174 5.74 -6.69 14.53
C PRO A 174 4.57 -6.11 13.73
N PHE A 175 3.87 -6.95 12.99
CA PHE A 175 2.76 -6.51 12.15
C PHE A 175 1.59 -7.47 12.20
N THR A 176 0.42 -6.94 11.85
CA THR A 176 -0.80 -7.68 11.60
C THR A 176 -1.05 -7.65 10.10
N TYR A 177 -1.39 -8.80 9.51
CA TYR A 177 -1.90 -8.87 8.15
C TYR A 177 -3.39 -9.21 8.13
N LEU A 178 -4.10 -8.70 7.13
CA LEU A 178 -5.51 -8.96 6.89
C LEU A 178 -5.78 -9.00 5.38
N ARG A 179 -6.49 -10.03 4.95
CA ARG A 179 -7.16 -10.07 3.65
C ARG A 179 -8.65 -10.26 3.87
N ILE A 180 -9.44 -9.44 3.20
CA ILE A 180 -10.88 -9.63 3.03
C ILE A 180 -11.11 -10.00 1.57
N SER A 181 -12.04 -10.91 1.30
CA SER A 181 -12.53 -11.26 -0.02
C SER A 181 -14.05 -11.53 0.04
N THR A 182 -14.66 -11.85 -1.09
CA THR A 182 -16.06 -12.24 -1.19
C THR A 182 -16.18 -13.66 -1.76
N ASP A 183 -16.98 -14.49 -1.10
CA ASP A 183 -17.45 -15.75 -1.67
C ASP A 183 -18.81 -15.48 -2.34
N ASP A 184 -18.76 -15.15 -3.63
CA ASP A 184 -19.93 -14.80 -4.42
C ASP A 184 -20.95 -15.94 -4.53
N TYR A 185 -20.50 -17.20 -4.45
CA TYR A 185 -21.39 -18.37 -4.49
C TYR A 185 -22.22 -18.52 -3.22
N LYS A 186 -21.63 -18.21 -2.06
CA LYS A 186 -22.33 -18.21 -0.77
C LYS A 186 -22.97 -16.87 -0.43
N GLY A 187 -22.62 -15.80 -1.16
CA GLY A 187 -23.00 -14.44 -0.81
C GLY A 187 -22.41 -14.00 0.54
N ALA A 188 -21.18 -14.43 0.84
CA ALA A 188 -20.53 -14.21 2.12
C ALA A 188 -19.27 -13.36 1.98
N ILE A 189 -18.96 -12.57 3.02
CA ILE A 189 -17.64 -11.93 3.16
C ILE A 189 -16.75 -12.90 3.93
N THR A 190 -15.57 -13.16 3.39
CA THR A 190 -14.58 -14.07 3.94
C THR A 190 -13.27 -13.32 4.15
N GLY A 191 -12.38 -13.90 4.96
CA GLY A 191 -11.06 -13.31 5.13
C GLY A 191 -10.14 -14.13 6.02
N TYR A 192 -8.89 -13.71 6.06
CA TYR A 192 -7.92 -14.23 7.00
C TYR A 192 -7.13 -13.11 7.66
N VAL A 193 -6.77 -13.34 8.93
CA VAL A 193 -5.99 -12.42 9.75
C VAL A 193 -4.94 -13.19 10.52
N GLY A 194 -3.81 -12.55 10.78
CA GLY A 194 -2.76 -13.10 11.63
C GLY A 194 -1.68 -12.08 11.90
N GLU A 195 -0.63 -12.52 12.60
CA GLU A 195 0.49 -11.67 12.98
C GLU A 195 1.81 -12.29 12.54
N GLY A 196 2.80 -11.43 12.36
CA GLY A 196 4.18 -11.81 12.07
C GLY A 196 5.14 -10.70 12.48
N ALA A 197 6.36 -10.78 11.97
CA ALA A 197 7.36 -9.73 12.08
C ALA A 197 7.92 -9.38 10.70
N LEU A 198 8.03 -8.09 10.40
CA LEU A 198 8.94 -7.63 9.36
C LEU A 198 10.36 -7.64 9.92
N THR A 199 11.32 -8.10 9.13
CA THR A 199 12.69 -8.34 9.57
C THR A 199 13.70 -7.45 8.82
N ASP A 200 14.92 -7.40 9.34
CA ASP A 200 16.05 -6.68 8.75
C ASP A 200 16.89 -7.53 7.78
N ASP A 201 16.40 -8.72 7.41
CA ASP A 201 17.06 -9.63 6.48
C ASP A 201 17.37 -8.95 5.13
N PRO A 202 18.60 -9.01 4.60
CA PRO A 202 18.98 -8.26 3.40
C PRO A 202 18.12 -8.64 2.19
N LEU A 203 17.61 -7.65 1.47
CA LEU A 203 16.83 -7.84 0.25
C LEU A 203 17.13 -6.69 -0.71
N MET A 204 17.47 -7.02 -1.96
CA MET A 204 17.67 -6.04 -3.02
C MET A 204 16.59 -6.22 -4.07
N THR A 205 15.65 -5.27 -4.11
CA THR A 205 14.59 -5.20 -5.12
C THR A 205 14.14 -3.75 -5.27
N PHE A 206 13.11 -3.51 -6.08
CA PHE A 206 12.51 -2.20 -6.30
C PHE A 206 11.17 -2.06 -5.57
N GLY A 207 10.50 -0.90 -5.72
CA GLY A 207 9.21 -0.66 -5.07
C GLY A 207 9.31 -0.57 -3.55
N GLY A 208 8.23 -1.00 -2.89
CA GLY A 208 8.10 -1.02 -1.44
C GLY A 208 8.19 -2.46 -0.99
N TYR A 209 9.25 -2.80 -0.26
CA TYR A 209 9.62 -4.20 -0.04
C TYR A 209 10.03 -4.49 1.39
N GLY A 210 9.92 -5.74 1.79
CA GLY A 210 10.37 -6.23 3.09
C GLY A 210 10.46 -7.74 3.14
N VAL A 211 11.16 -8.25 4.14
CA VAL A 211 11.13 -9.67 4.48
C VAL A 211 10.22 -9.82 5.69
N VAL A 212 9.31 -10.78 5.62
CA VAL A 212 8.43 -11.15 6.72
C VAL A 212 8.85 -12.48 7.30
N GLN A 213 8.57 -12.67 8.58
CA GLN A 213 8.54 -13.96 9.24
C GLN A 213 7.15 -14.15 9.84
N VAL A 214 6.47 -15.21 9.40
CA VAL A 214 5.11 -15.57 9.86
C VAL A 214 5.17 -17.00 10.40
N PRO A 215 4.74 -17.27 11.64
CA PRO A 215 4.71 -18.63 12.17
C PRO A 215 3.86 -19.53 11.28
N ASN A 216 4.33 -20.74 10.96
CA ASN A 216 3.59 -21.69 10.11
C ASN A 216 3.25 -21.12 8.72
N TYR A 217 4.13 -20.30 8.13
CA TYR A 217 3.84 -19.56 6.89
C TYR A 217 3.42 -20.48 5.74
N GLN A 218 4.04 -21.64 5.59
CA GLN A 218 3.65 -22.61 4.56
C GLN A 218 2.20 -23.08 4.70
N LYS A 219 1.69 -23.19 5.93
CA LYS A 219 0.29 -23.52 6.19
C LYS A 219 -0.64 -22.35 5.85
N LEU A 220 -0.22 -21.12 6.09
CA LEU A 220 -0.95 -19.93 5.64
C LEU A 220 -1.04 -19.91 4.11
N LEU A 221 0.08 -20.10 3.41
CA LEU A 221 0.12 -20.11 1.94
C LEU A 221 -0.76 -21.21 1.34
N ALA A 222 -0.70 -22.42 1.92
CA ALA A 222 -1.61 -23.51 1.52
C ALA A 222 -3.08 -23.11 1.70
N TYR A 223 -3.43 -22.54 2.87
CA TYR A 223 -4.79 -22.07 3.13
C TYR A 223 -5.24 -20.99 2.12
N ILE A 224 -4.38 -20.01 1.81
CA ILE A 224 -4.64 -18.95 0.82
C ILE A 224 -4.99 -19.57 -0.53
N CYS A 225 -4.14 -20.47 -1.03
CA CYS A 225 -4.33 -21.11 -2.34
C CYS A 225 -5.56 -22.04 -2.37
N GLU A 226 -5.76 -22.86 -1.34
CA GLU A 226 -6.87 -23.82 -1.26
C GLU A 226 -8.24 -23.13 -1.15
N ASN A 227 -8.27 -21.90 -0.63
CA ASN A 227 -9.50 -21.13 -0.44
C ASN A 227 -9.64 -19.98 -1.46
N GLY A 228 -8.76 -19.88 -2.46
CA GLY A 228 -8.90 -18.95 -3.58
C GLY A 228 -8.70 -17.48 -3.23
N TYR A 229 -7.92 -17.17 -2.18
CA TYR A 229 -7.60 -15.79 -1.83
C TYR A 229 -6.58 -15.18 -2.79
N GLU A 230 -6.69 -13.88 -2.98
CA GLU A 230 -5.84 -13.07 -3.85
C GLU A 230 -4.45 -12.84 -3.24
N HIS A 231 -3.48 -12.42 -4.07
CA HIS A 231 -2.09 -12.20 -3.63
C HIS A 231 -1.92 -10.95 -2.77
N HIS A 232 -2.78 -9.94 -2.95
CA HIS A 232 -2.78 -8.72 -2.16
C HIS A 232 -3.18 -8.99 -0.72
N VAL A 233 -2.43 -8.44 0.23
CA VAL A 233 -2.70 -8.49 1.65
C VAL A 233 -2.45 -7.12 2.28
N SER A 234 -3.35 -6.70 3.17
CA SER A 234 -3.14 -5.48 3.94
C SER A 234 -2.26 -5.76 5.13
N ILE A 235 -1.31 -4.89 5.42
CA ILE A 235 -0.44 -4.96 6.59
C ILE A 235 -0.54 -3.68 7.43
N ASN A 236 -0.36 -3.82 8.74
CA ASN A 236 -0.30 -2.71 9.67
C ASN A 236 0.75 -3.01 10.74
N LEU A 237 1.61 -2.02 11.04
CA LEU A 237 2.71 -2.15 12.00
C LEU A 237 2.18 -2.07 13.45
N SER A 238 1.41 -3.08 13.82
CA SER A 238 0.80 -3.28 15.12
C SER A 238 0.43 -4.76 15.33
N LYS A 239 0.07 -5.12 16.56
CA LYS A 239 -0.45 -6.45 16.92
C LYS A 239 -1.91 -6.36 17.33
N THR A 240 -2.80 -6.39 16.34
CA THR A 240 -4.24 -6.21 16.50
C THR A 240 -5.05 -7.36 15.92
N ALA A 241 -4.43 -8.50 15.55
CA ALA A 241 -5.14 -9.60 14.89
C ALA A 241 -6.32 -10.12 15.72
N ALA A 242 -6.15 -10.24 17.03
CA ALA A 242 -7.22 -10.70 17.92
C ALA A 242 -8.43 -9.73 17.94
N ALA A 243 -8.17 -8.43 18.01
CA ALA A 243 -9.22 -7.41 18.01
C ALA A 243 -9.96 -7.36 16.66
N VAL A 244 -9.20 -7.45 15.56
CA VAL A 244 -9.73 -7.49 14.19
C VAL A 244 -10.55 -8.76 13.95
N GLN A 245 -10.06 -9.93 14.38
CA GLN A 245 -10.79 -11.19 14.31
C GLN A 245 -12.13 -11.09 15.06
N GLU A 246 -12.14 -10.49 16.25
CA GLU A 246 -13.38 -10.32 17.01
C GLU A 246 -14.32 -9.34 16.29
N ALA A 247 -13.82 -8.18 15.86
CA ALA A 247 -14.59 -7.17 15.11
C ALA A 247 -15.28 -7.78 13.89
N LEU A 248 -14.52 -8.41 13.01
CA LEU A 248 -15.02 -8.91 11.73
C LEU A 248 -15.78 -10.23 11.88
N GLY A 249 -15.27 -11.16 12.68
CA GLY A 249 -15.89 -12.47 12.85
C GLY A 249 -17.14 -12.43 13.73
N LYS A 250 -17.04 -11.87 14.94
CA LYS A 250 -18.12 -11.93 15.94
C LYS A 250 -19.17 -10.83 15.75
N TYR A 251 -18.75 -9.60 15.47
CA TYR A 251 -19.69 -8.47 15.39
C TYR A 251 -20.22 -8.24 13.97
N MET A 252 -19.38 -8.38 12.94
CA MET A 252 -19.84 -8.29 11.54
C MET A 252 -20.36 -9.62 10.98
N GLY A 253 -20.06 -10.75 11.63
CA GLY A 253 -20.53 -12.07 11.23
C GLY A 253 -19.81 -12.63 9.99
N TRP A 254 -18.61 -12.16 9.67
CA TRP A 254 -17.84 -12.61 8.51
C TRP A 254 -17.09 -13.92 8.77
N GLU A 255 -16.85 -14.69 7.72
CA GLU A 255 -16.11 -15.95 7.80
C GLU A 255 -14.60 -15.67 7.86
N MET A 256 -14.08 -15.52 9.08
CA MET A 256 -12.69 -15.13 9.31
C MET A 256 -11.81 -16.28 9.82
N TYR A 257 -10.73 -16.58 9.09
CA TYR A 257 -9.67 -17.47 9.53
C TYR A 257 -8.59 -16.71 10.30
N HIS A 258 -8.39 -17.06 11.57
CA HIS A 258 -7.30 -16.52 12.38
C HIS A 258 -6.11 -17.48 12.35
N HIS A 259 -5.08 -17.11 11.60
CA HIS A 259 -3.84 -17.86 11.49
C HIS A 259 -2.96 -17.67 12.75
N ARG A 260 -2.31 -18.75 13.21
CA ARG A 260 -1.51 -18.80 14.43
C ARG A 260 -0.28 -19.69 14.29
#